data_AF-A0AAV1DIX6-F1
#
_entry.id   AF-A0AAV1DIX6-F1
#
_cell.length_a   1.000
_cell.length_b   1.000
_cell.length_c   1.000
_cell.angle_alpha   90.00
_cell.angle_beta   90.00
_cell.angle_gamma   90.00
#
_symmetry.space_group_name_H-M   'P 1'
#
loop_
_entity.id
_entity.type
_entity.pdbx_description
1 polymer ?
#
loop_
_entity_poly.entity_id
_entity_poly.type
_entity_poly.pdbx_seq_one_letter_code
_entity_poly.pdbx_strand_id
1 'polypeptide(L)'
;MVMIMMHPHPHHHQITTPPPPPPSHHNNPPPFSSPIPLRSPNSSTTPTPTAQSHSPSFNHTTISLGRDNYVPPGVGPVQCQDSAGSAVLTRVKLSDILPYDGSAVGPYVRAVEALSGSLMRHNAAVIEVGSDDAALLRCGLESARFYLRTTAVGGGGNGNGGGWNKSSRRVYVYRPGRTSEDKESPPCMADVFRCMGKAARAALCAIARHLRLRSDVFNHLLDDSPLPANEASSSSLIASLSGTHMQNGKGSILGGKLSSNSEMEKGLLTLMCSDSPGFQVCDPNGRWYMADNGLIPGELLLLTGKALSHATAGLRPAASYRFAFENSSGTSGGERISLAFRLMPQRNAVLDCSPIAAAGHVIPQSYVPISVTQFMDELSVEEDVLHHQTENAYVSQDNLTREPSLRSILSDPVSGAFLEDAMLVSCGHSFGGTMLRRVLDTSRCTLCSAEIDTRSLVPNHALRAAAAAVKQEDDRRRFHNSALRKRRKEGYIRENGDISSENGQHKGVKYPFSVDEKVIIRGNRRTPDKFVGREAIITSQCLNGWYLLKTIDTGENIRLQYRSLRKIQNSQEAEDGGLSLPVRNSSS
;
A
#
# COMPACT_ATOMS: atom_id res chain seq x y z
N MET A 1 59.41 -14.81 -44.71
CA MET A 1 58.23 -14.01 -44.31
C MET A 1 57.69 -14.64 -43.04
N VAL A 2 57.86 -13.99 -41.88
CA VAL A 2 57.58 -14.58 -40.56
C VAL A 2 56.69 -13.60 -39.79
N MET A 3 55.52 -14.05 -39.34
CA MET A 3 54.67 -13.25 -38.45
C MET A 3 55.14 -13.43 -37.00
N ILE A 4 55.29 -12.31 -36.29
CA ILE A 4 55.51 -12.29 -34.84
C ILE A 4 54.29 -11.63 -34.21
N MET A 5 53.67 -12.30 -33.24
CA MET A 5 52.60 -11.72 -32.42
C MET A 5 53.18 -10.73 -31.41
N MET A 6 52.50 -9.61 -31.17
CA MET A 6 52.73 -8.78 -29.99
C MET A 6 51.41 -8.54 -29.25
N HIS A 7 51.43 -8.71 -27.93
CA HIS A 7 50.32 -8.37 -27.05
C HIS A 7 50.34 -6.87 -26.72
N PRO A 8 49.19 -6.17 -26.68
CA PRO A 8 49.12 -4.83 -26.11
C PRO A 8 49.17 -4.87 -24.58
N HIS A 9 50.00 -4.03 -23.96
CA HIS A 9 49.82 -3.64 -22.55
C HIS A 9 48.80 -2.48 -22.45
N PRO A 10 47.96 -2.43 -21.40
CA PRO A 10 47.09 -1.28 -21.16
C PRO A 10 47.88 -0.10 -20.60
N HIS A 11 47.76 1.07 -21.24
CA HIS A 11 48.36 2.31 -20.73
C HIS A 11 47.54 2.92 -19.59
N HIS A 12 48.21 3.40 -18.55
CA HIS A 12 47.61 4.33 -17.59
C HIS A 12 47.34 5.69 -18.26
N HIS A 13 46.09 6.14 -18.21
CA HIS A 13 45.76 7.56 -18.36
C HIS A 13 45.22 8.10 -17.03
N GLN A 14 45.90 9.11 -16.50
CA GLN A 14 45.37 9.96 -15.44
C GLN A 14 44.35 10.91 -16.07
N ILE A 15 43.21 11.13 -15.40
CA ILE A 15 42.25 12.18 -15.77
C ILE A 15 42.31 13.24 -14.66
N THR A 16 42.80 14.42 -15.02
CA THR A 16 42.96 15.56 -14.10
C THR A 16 41.62 16.26 -13.89
N THR A 17 41.29 16.60 -12.65
CA THR A 17 40.08 17.36 -12.32
C THR A 17 40.30 18.88 -12.46
N PRO A 18 39.34 19.65 -13.00
CA PRO A 18 39.42 21.11 -13.02
C PRO A 18 39.07 21.72 -11.65
N PRO A 19 39.64 22.90 -11.30
CA PRO A 19 39.37 23.58 -10.04
C PRO A 19 38.04 24.36 -10.04
N PRO A 20 37.47 24.67 -8.85
CA PRO A 20 36.23 25.43 -8.71
C PRO A 20 36.42 26.96 -8.91
N PRO A 21 35.35 27.70 -9.28
CA PRO A 21 35.39 29.16 -9.41
C PRO A 21 35.44 29.90 -8.04
N PRO A 22 35.98 31.13 -8.00
CA PRO A 22 36.13 31.91 -6.76
C PRO A 22 34.85 32.62 -6.29
N PRO A 23 34.74 33.01 -5.00
CA PRO A 23 33.55 33.64 -4.43
C PRO A 23 33.46 35.15 -4.74
N SER A 24 32.25 35.62 -5.06
CA SER A 24 31.94 37.04 -5.22
C SER A 24 31.57 37.69 -3.88
N HIS A 25 32.38 38.64 -3.40
CA HIS A 25 32.12 39.37 -2.16
C HIS A 25 31.09 40.52 -2.29
N HIS A 26 30.47 40.89 -1.16
CA HIS A 26 29.54 42.01 -1.05
C HIS A 26 30.15 43.38 -1.41
N ASN A 27 29.29 44.31 -1.87
CA ASN A 27 29.46 45.75 -1.68
C ASN A 27 28.10 46.47 -1.57
N ASN A 28 27.88 47.14 -0.43
CA ASN A 28 27.02 48.33 -0.23
C ASN A 28 28.02 49.52 -0.08
N PRO A 29 27.68 50.84 -0.23
CA PRO A 29 26.52 51.53 0.38
C PRO A 29 26.00 52.75 -0.49
N PRO A 30 25.53 53.91 0.05
CA PRO A 30 24.22 54.18 0.70
C PRO A 30 23.34 55.25 -0.04
N PRO A 31 22.77 56.38 0.50
CA PRO A 31 21.39 56.82 0.17
C PRO A 31 21.27 58.29 -0.33
N PHE A 32 20.15 59.00 0.01
CA PHE A 32 19.74 60.38 -0.38
C PHE A 32 19.21 60.51 -1.84
N SER A 33 18.41 61.50 -2.27
CA SER A 33 17.42 62.42 -1.64
C SER A 33 16.59 63.12 -2.75
N SER A 34 15.46 63.75 -2.42
CA SER A 34 14.67 64.65 -3.32
C SER A 34 15.46 65.93 -3.69
N PRO A 35 15.16 66.66 -4.81
CA PRO A 35 13.92 67.44 -4.96
C PRO A 35 13.35 67.60 -6.41
N ILE A 36 12.30 68.42 -6.53
CA ILE A 36 11.59 68.84 -7.77
C ILE A 36 12.23 70.14 -8.33
N PRO A 37 12.11 70.46 -9.64
CA PRO A 37 11.46 71.74 -9.98
C PRO A 37 10.54 71.73 -11.24
N LEU A 38 9.77 72.82 -11.36
CA LEU A 38 8.60 73.04 -12.25
C LEU A 38 8.95 73.30 -13.73
N ARG A 39 7.98 73.05 -14.64
CA ARG A 39 7.45 74.11 -15.54
C ARG A 39 6.05 73.83 -16.13
N SER A 40 5.28 74.89 -16.34
CA SER A 40 4.00 75.00 -17.11
C SER A 40 3.99 76.38 -17.81
N PRO A 41 3.06 76.78 -18.72
CA PRO A 41 1.61 76.92 -18.41
C PRO A 41 0.59 76.78 -19.59
N ASN A 42 -0.71 76.90 -19.26
CA ASN A 42 -1.88 77.27 -20.10
C ASN A 42 -2.31 76.29 -21.24
N SER A 43 -3.59 76.13 -21.62
CA SER A 43 -4.88 76.82 -21.28
C SER A 43 -6.08 75.94 -21.74
N SER A 44 -7.34 76.07 -21.32
CA SER A 44 -8.00 76.85 -20.23
C SER A 44 -9.49 76.43 -20.05
N THR A 45 -10.14 76.97 -19.01
CA THR A 45 -11.61 77.21 -18.84
C THR A 45 -12.60 76.04 -18.65
N THR A 46 -13.40 76.18 -17.59
CA THR A 46 -14.43 75.26 -17.01
C THR A 46 -15.84 75.90 -17.15
N PRO A 47 -16.97 75.30 -16.71
CA PRO A 47 -17.35 75.33 -15.27
C PRO A 47 -18.08 74.07 -14.68
N THR A 48 -18.06 74.02 -13.35
CA THR A 48 -18.69 73.11 -12.36
C THR A 48 -20.14 73.57 -11.98
N PRO A 49 -20.95 73.00 -11.02
CA PRO A 49 -20.69 72.33 -9.70
C PRO A 49 -21.28 70.89 -9.56
N THR A 50 -20.99 69.97 -8.60
CA THR A 50 -20.78 69.94 -7.11
C THR A 50 -22.07 70.11 -6.27
N ALA A 51 -22.28 69.51 -5.06
CA ALA A 51 -21.44 68.69 -4.16
C ALA A 51 -22.28 67.86 -3.11
N GLN A 52 -21.64 66.94 -2.35
CA GLN A 52 -21.93 66.59 -0.92
C GLN A 52 -23.29 65.91 -0.54
N SER A 53 -23.54 65.30 0.64
CA SER A 53 -22.72 64.48 1.60
C SER A 53 -23.63 63.79 2.66
N HIS A 54 -23.05 62.91 3.51
CA HIS A 54 -23.60 62.30 4.76
C HIS A 54 -24.56 61.08 4.71
N SER A 55 -24.56 60.34 5.84
CA SER A 55 -25.39 59.18 6.20
C SER A 55 -26.41 59.55 7.31
N PRO A 56 -27.43 58.71 7.62
CA PRO A 56 -27.32 57.81 8.78
C PRO A 56 -28.14 56.48 8.64
N SER A 57 -28.63 55.91 9.75
CA SER A 57 -29.01 54.48 9.92
C SER A 57 -30.44 54.24 10.47
N PHE A 58 -30.82 52.95 10.55
CA PHE A 58 -31.79 52.30 11.47
C PHE A 58 -33.31 52.12 11.12
N ASN A 59 -33.71 50.84 11.19
CA ASN A 59 -34.85 50.24 11.94
C ASN A 59 -36.31 50.20 11.45
N HIS A 60 -36.83 48.95 11.49
CA HIS A 60 -38.17 48.48 11.90
C HIS A 60 -39.46 49.08 11.28
N THR A 61 -40.23 48.24 10.56
CA THR A 61 -41.71 48.18 10.69
C THR A 61 -42.31 46.84 10.23
N THR A 62 -43.59 46.60 10.56
CA THR A 62 -44.12 45.26 10.87
C THR A 62 -45.61 45.05 10.53
N ILE A 63 -45.93 43.84 10.01
CA ILE A 63 -47.16 43.03 10.20
C ILE A 63 -48.54 43.69 9.95
N SER A 64 -49.30 43.15 8.97
CA SER A 64 -50.69 42.64 9.09
C SER A 64 -51.04 41.83 7.83
N LEU A 65 -51.58 40.60 7.83
CA LEU A 65 -52.77 39.97 8.44
C LEU A 65 -54.12 40.33 7.76
N GLY A 66 -54.70 39.33 7.08
CA GLY A 66 -56.04 39.35 6.47
C GLY A 66 -56.51 37.93 6.07
N ARG A 67 -57.75 37.59 6.42
CA ARG A 67 -58.46 36.30 6.19
C ARG A 67 -59.49 36.47 5.03
N ASP A 68 -60.19 35.48 4.46
CA ASP A 68 -60.52 34.08 4.85
C ASP A 68 -60.87 33.21 3.59
N ASN A 69 -60.67 31.88 3.71
CA ASN A 69 -61.41 30.72 3.12
C ASN A 69 -62.01 30.67 1.69
N TYR A 70 -61.60 29.66 0.88
CA TYR A 70 -62.51 28.60 0.35
C TYR A 70 -61.76 27.37 -0.23
N VAL A 71 -62.11 26.14 0.17
CA VAL A 71 -61.43 24.83 -0.12
C VAL A 71 -62.40 23.66 0.26
N PRO A 72 -62.40 22.43 -0.32
CA PRO A 72 -61.92 21.86 -1.60
C PRO A 72 -63.15 21.31 -2.44
N PRO A 73 -63.29 20.08 -3.03
CA PRO A 73 -62.63 18.76 -2.85
C PRO A 73 -61.81 18.24 -4.06
N GLY A 74 -60.88 17.29 -3.82
CA GLY A 74 -60.17 16.56 -4.88
C GLY A 74 -58.83 15.95 -4.42
N VAL A 75 -58.86 14.81 -3.74
CA VAL A 75 -57.65 14.17 -3.18
C VAL A 75 -57.07 13.13 -4.13
N GLY A 76 -55.80 13.30 -4.50
CA GLY A 76 -54.92 12.25 -5.01
C GLY A 76 -53.57 12.32 -4.29
N PRO A 77 -52.97 11.21 -3.87
CA PRO A 77 -51.73 11.24 -3.10
C PRO A 77 -50.55 11.62 -4.00
N VAL A 78 -50.02 12.84 -3.83
CA VAL A 78 -48.71 13.20 -4.38
C VAL A 78 -47.67 12.34 -3.69
N GLN A 79 -47.08 11.40 -4.43
CA GLN A 79 -45.90 10.67 -3.96
C GLN A 79 -44.75 11.66 -3.85
N CYS A 80 -44.32 11.95 -2.62
CA CYS A 80 -43.00 12.54 -2.39
C CYS A 80 -41.95 11.54 -2.88
N GLN A 81 -41.45 11.73 -4.09
CA GLN A 81 -40.27 11.02 -4.57
C GLN A 81 -39.06 11.53 -3.79
N ASP A 82 -38.62 10.76 -2.79
CA ASP A 82 -37.30 10.89 -2.18
C ASP A 82 -36.23 10.67 -3.26
N SER A 83 -35.92 11.76 -3.97
CA SER A 83 -34.88 11.81 -4.98
C SER A 83 -33.55 11.69 -4.25
N ALA A 84 -33.00 10.47 -4.21
CA ALA A 84 -31.71 10.17 -3.61
C ALA A 84 -30.63 11.05 -4.25
N GLY A 85 -30.29 12.16 -3.59
CA GLY A 85 -29.52 13.25 -4.16
C GLY A 85 -28.15 12.78 -4.63
N SER A 86 -27.90 12.83 -5.94
CA SER A 86 -26.58 12.56 -6.50
C SER A 86 -25.59 13.58 -5.95
N ALA A 87 -24.55 13.12 -5.25
CA ALA A 87 -23.56 13.98 -4.64
C ALA A 87 -22.66 14.59 -5.71
N VAL A 88 -23.02 15.79 -6.19
CA VAL A 88 -22.26 16.52 -7.21
C VAL A 88 -20.93 17.00 -6.63
N LEU A 89 -19.87 16.23 -6.87
CA LEU A 89 -18.50 16.63 -6.52
C LEU A 89 -18.12 17.94 -7.21
N THR A 90 -17.43 18.81 -6.47
CA THR A 90 -16.97 20.07 -7.03
C THR A 90 -15.76 19.83 -7.92
N ARG A 91 -15.84 20.35 -9.14
CA ARG A 91 -14.79 20.31 -10.15
C ARG A 91 -13.93 21.56 -10.06
N VAL A 92 -12.61 21.39 -10.17
CA VAL A 92 -11.62 22.47 -10.06
C VAL A 92 -10.53 22.25 -11.09
N LYS A 93 -10.19 23.28 -11.88
CA LYS A 93 -9.13 23.19 -12.88
C LYS A 93 -7.75 23.19 -12.23
N LEU A 94 -6.86 22.32 -12.70
CA LEU A 94 -5.48 22.27 -12.24
C LEU A 94 -4.79 23.63 -12.39
N SER A 95 -5.03 24.34 -13.50
CA SER A 95 -4.53 25.71 -13.74
C SER A 95 -4.85 26.67 -12.61
N ASP A 96 -6.03 26.52 -12.00
CA ASP A 96 -6.60 27.48 -11.06
C ASP A 96 -6.14 27.20 -9.62
N ILE A 97 -5.49 26.05 -9.37
CA ILE A 97 -4.88 25.66 -8.09
C ILE A 97 -3.35 25.49 -8.16
N LEU A 98 -2.72 25.72 -9.31
CA LEU A 98 -1.26 25.72 -9.42
C LEU A 98 -0.64 26.77 -8.47
N PRO A 99 0.48 26.46 -7.79
CA PRO A 99 1.28 27.48 -7.11
C PRO A 99 1.83 28.51 -8.11
N TYR A 100 1.82 29.78 -7.71
CA TYR A 100 2.47 30.90 -8.40
C TYR A 100 3.01 31.88 -7.35
N ASP A 101 3.98 32.69 -7.77
CA ASP A 101 4.57 33.73 -6.93
C ASP A 101 3.71 35.01 -6.96
N GLY A 102 3.37 35.53 -5.78
CA GLY A 102 2.63 36.78 -5.63
C GLY A 102 1.46 36.74 -4.64
N SER A 103 0.63 37.77 -4.69
CA SER A 103 -0.58 37.91 -3.86
C SER A 103 -1.73 37.05 -4.39
N ALA A 104 -2.59 36.56 -3.48
CA ALA A 104 -3.66 35.63 -3.82
C ALA A 104 -4.70 36.24 -4.79
N VAL A 105 -4.74 35.77 -6.04
CA VAL A 105 -5.72 36.22 -7.04
C VAL A 105 -7.10 35.60 -6.80
N GLY A 106 -8.16 36.35 -7.10
CA GLY A 106 -9.55 35.94 -6.85
C GLY A 106 -9.95 34.55 -7.42
N PRO A 107 -9.55 34.16 -8.64
CA PRO A 107 -9.79 32.81 -9.16
C PRO A 107 -9.15 31.71 -8.29
N TYR A 108 -7.89 31.90 -7.86
CA TYR A 108 -7.17 30.93 -7.04
C TYR A 108 -7.82 30.73 -5.67
N VAL A 109 -8.24 31.82 -5.01
CA VAL A 109 -8.95 31.73 -3.71
C VAL A 109 -10.22 30.90 -3.85
N ARG A 110 -11.06 31.19 -4.85
CA ARG A 110 -12.29 30.42 -5.11
C ARG A 110 -12.01 28.96 -5.47
N ALA A 111 -10.95 28.68 -6.22
CA ALA A 111 -10.56 27.31 -6.58
C ALA A 111 -10.08 26.50 -5.37
N VAL A 112 -9.29 27.13 -4.48
CA VAL A 112 -8.85 26.55 -3.20
C VAL A 112 -10.03 26.29 -2.26
N GLU A 113 -10.98 27.23 -2.15
CA GLU A 113 -12.22 27.08 -1.39
C GLU A 113 -13.13 25.99 -1.96
N ALA A 114 -13.30 25.92 -3.28
CA ALA A 114 -14.10 24.91 -3.97
C ALA A 114 -13.55 23.50 -3.75
N LEU A 115 -12.25 23.29 -3.99
CA LEU A 115 -11.55 22.01 -3.77
C LEU A 115 -11.72 21.56 -2.31
N SER A 116 -11.39 22.45 -1.40
CA SER A 116 -11.39 22.19 0.04
C SER A 116 -12.78 21.96 0.62
N GLY A 117 -13.79 22.66 0.09
CA GLY A 117 -15.19 22.51 0.45
C GLY A 117 -15.77 21.18 -0.04
N SER A 118 -15.38 20.72 -1.23
CA SER A 118 -15.75 19.37 -1.71
C SER A 118 -15.18 18.29 -0.81
N LEU A 119 -13.88 18.39 -0.46
CA LEU A 119 -13.24 17.47 0.48
C LEU A 119 -13.94 17.47 1.85
N MET A 120 -14.35 18.63 2.38
CA MET A 120 -15.07 18.70 3.67
C MET A 120 -16.51 18.16 3.63
N ARG A 121 -17.19 18.18 2.48
CA ARG A 121 -18.60 17.74 2.35
C ARG A 121 -18.76 16.31 1.86
N HIS A 122 -17.77 15.78 1.13
CA HIS A 122 -17.91 14.54 0.37
C HIS A 122 -16.70 13.58 0.55
N ASN A 123 -15.64 13.98 1.26
CA ASN A 123 -14.35 13.28 1.32
C ASN A 123 -13.64 13.09 -0.04
N ALA A 124 -14.12 13.77 -1.10
CA ALA A 124 -13.55 13.74 -2.44
C ALA A 124 -13.72 15.08 -3.18
N ALA A 125 -12.90 15.28 -4.21
CA ALA A 125 -13.02 16.39 -5.17
C ALA A 125 -12.59 15.94 -6.57
N VAL A 126 -12.89 16.73 -7.60
CA VAL A 126 -12.49 16.43 -8.99
C VAL A 126 -11.53 17.50 -9.51
N ILE A 127 -10.38 17.08 -10.03
CA ILE A 127 -9.41 17.95 -10.69
C ILE A 127 -9.51 17.78 -12.20
N GLU A 128 -9.86 18.85 -12.92
CA GLU A 128 -9.77 18.91 -14.39
C GLU A 128 -8.32 19.21 -14.81
N VAL A 129 -7.69 18.35 -15.61
CA VAL A 129 -6.36 18.62 -16.20
C VAL A 129 -6.47 19.21 -17.61
N GLY A 130 -5.35 19.71 -18.16
CA GLY A 130 -5.32 20.27 -19.52
C GLY A 130 -5.58 19.22 -20.61
N SER A 131 -5.87 19.67 -21.85
CA SER A 131 -6.11 18.79 -23.01
C SER A 131 -5.02 17.73 -23.22
N ASP A 132 -3.78 18.12 -23.01
CA ASP A 132 -2.60 17.35 -23.34
C ASP A 132 -2.29 16.34 -22.21
N ASP A 133 -2.41 16.80 -20.95
CA ASP A 133 -2.42 15.96 -19.75
C ASP A 133 -3.56 14.92 -19.83
N ALA A 134 -4.75 15.31 -20.32
CA ALA A 134 -5.90 14.42 -20.52
C ALA A 134 -5.69 13.38 -21.63
N ALA A 135 -5.01 13.75 -22.73
CA ALA A 135 -4.61 12.81 -23.77
C ALA A 135 -3.60 11.79 -23.23
N LEU A 136 -2.59 12.26 -22.50
CA LEU A 136 -1.59 11.42 -21.82
C LEU A 136 -2.24 10.42 -20.85
N LEU A 137 -3.24 10.84 -20.06
CA LEU A 137 -3.99 9.94 -19.16
C LEU A 137 -4.75 8.84 -19.94
N ARG A 138 -5.37 9.16 -21.08
CA ARG A 138 -6.02 8.16 -21.96
C ARG A 138 -4.99 7.16 -22.52
N CYS A 139 -3.89 7.65 -23.08
CA CYS A 139 -2.80 6.80 -23.56
C CYS A 139 -2.24 5.89 -22.46
N GLY A 140 -2.15 6.39 -21.22
CA GLY A 140 -1.77 5.61 -20.05
C GLY A 140 -2.74 4.48 -19.70
N LEU A 141 -4.05 4.75 -19.71
CA LEU A 141 -5.10 3.74 -19.47
C LEU A 141 -5.08 2.65 -20.55
N GLU A 142 -4.98 3.02 -21.82
CA GLU A 142 -4.94 2.09 -22.96
C GLU A 142 -3.66 1.25 -22.98
N SER A 143 -2.51 1.89 -22.76
CA SER A 143 -1.18 1.27 -22.58
C SER A 143 -1.20 0.20 -21.48
N ALA A 144 -1.68 0.58 -20.28
CA ALA A 144 -1.76 -0.33 -19.14
C ALA A 144 -2.77 -1.46 -19.36
N ARG A 145 -3.91 -1.18 -20.01
CA ARG A 145 -4.90 -2.20 -20.43
C ARG A 145 -4.28 -3.22 -21.38
N PHE A 146 -3.54 -2.78 -22.40
CA PHE A 146 -2.88 -3.67 -23.34
C PHE A 146 -1.83 -4.55 -22.64
N TYR A 147 -0.96 -3.94 -21.84
CA TYR A 147 0.07 -4.66 -21.06
C TYR A 147 -0.53 -5.68 -20.08
N LEU A 148 -1.59 -5.32 -19.34
CA LEU A 148 -2.28 -6.23 -18.40
C LEU A 148 -3.13 -7.31 -19.11
N ARG A 149 -3.31 -7.23 -20.44
CA ARG A 149 -3.85 -8.31 -21.27
C ARG A 149 -2.74 -9.21 -21.81
N THR A 150 -1.71 -8.67 -22.45
CA THR A 150 -0.61 -9.47 -23.04
C THR A 150 0.15 -10.28 -21.98
N THR A 151 0.43 -9.68 -20.82
CA THR A 151 1.09 -10.37 -19.70
C THR A 151 0.25 -11.47 -19.04
N ALA A 152 -1.06 -11.53 -19.32
CA ALA A 152 -1.93 -12.63 -18.90
C ALA A 152 -1.92 -13.81 -19.89
N VAL A 153 -1.74 -13.53 -21.19
CA VAL A 153 -1.70 -14.54 -22.27
C VAL A 153 -0.31 -15.16 -22.41
N GLY A 154 0.76 -14.37 -22.28
CA GLY A 154 2.16 -14.81 -22.39
C GLY A 154 2.68 -15.67 -21.24
N GLY A 155 1.83 -16.10 -20.31
CA GLY A 155 2.21 -16.88 -19.11
C GLY A 155 2.49 -18.37 -19.33
N GLY A 156 2.75 -18.80 -20.57
CA GLY A 156 2.97 -20.19 -20.94
C GLY A 156 4.45 -20.60 -20.90
N GLY A 157 4.94 -21.03 -19.73
CA GLY A 157 6.33 -21.48 -19.55
C GLY A 157 6.49 -22.50 -18.41
N ASN A 158 6.56 -23.79 -18.77
CA ASN A 158 6.82 -24.99 -17.96
C ASN A 158 6.91 -24.84 -16.43
N GLY A 159 5.86 -25.33 -15.73
CA GLY A 159 5.90 -25.66 -14.30
C GLY A 159 4.71 -26.52 -13.89
N ASN A 160 4.96 -27.73 -13.36
CA ASN A 160 3.90 -28.66 -12.92
C ASN A 160 3.04 -28.09 -11.79
N GLY A 161 1.72 -28.32 -11.86
CA GLY A 161 0.80 -28.17 -10.72
C GLY A 161 -0.48 -27.43 -11.05
N GLY A 162 -1.64 -28.05 -10.80
CA GLY A 162 -2.95 -27.40 -10.95
C GLY A 162 -3.22 -26.39 -9.84
N GLY A 163 -3.93 -25.31 -10.18
CA GLY A 163 -4.23 -24.22 -9.24
C GLY A 163 -5.21 -23.19 -9.79
N TRP A 164 -6.48 -23.57 -9.96
CA TRP A 164 -7.56 -22.65 -10.33
C TRP A 164 -8.00 -21.78 -9.13
N ASN A 165 -7.15 -20.82 -8.75
CA ASN A 165 -7.62 -19.55 -8.19
C ASN A 165 -6.58 -18.46 -8.46
N LYS A 166 -6.87 -17.56 -9.40
CA LYS A 166 -5.96 -16.48 -9.82
C LYS A 166 -6.79 -15.21 -9.99
N SER A 167 -6.54 -14.22 -9.14
CA SER A 167 -7.44 -13.09 -8.87
C SER A 167 -7.97 -12.37 -10.13
N SER A 168 -9.27 -12.07 -10.17
CA SER A 168 -9.95 -11.35 -11.27
C SER A 168 -9.48 -9.88 -11.45
N ARG A 169 -8.60 -9.39 -10.56
CA ARG A 169 -7.92 -8.10 -10.66
C ARG A 169 -6.44 -8.36 -10.96
N ARG A 170 -5.98 -7.89 -12.13
CA ARG A 170 -4.55 -7.85 -12.50
C ARG A 170 -3.99 -6.47 -12.19
N VAL A 171 -2.79 -6.39 -11.63
CA VAL A 171 -2.19 -5.13 -11.15
C VAL A 171 -0.76 -4.99 -11.66
N TYR A 172 -0.39 -3.77 -12.06
CA TYR A 172 0.99 -3.35 -12.32
C TYR A 172 1.31 -2.10 -11.48
N VAL A 173 2.54 -2.01 -10.97
CA VAL A 173 2.97 -0.90 -10.11
C VAL A 173 4.22 -0.26 -10.70
N TYR A 174 4.08 0.98 -11.16
CA TYR A 174 5.18 1.83 -11.59
C TYR A 174 5.70 2.68 -10.43
N ARG A 175 7.02 2.68 -10.25
CA ARG A 175 7.74 3.48 -9.26
C ARG A 175 9.07 3.94 -9.86
N PRO A 176 9.29 5.25 -10.08
CA PRO A 176 10.56 5.79 -10.54
C PRO A 176 11.74 5.42 -9.64
N GLY A 177 12.95 5.43 -10.24
CA GLY A 177 14.21 5.19 -9.53
C GLY A 177 14.49 3.73 -9.13
N ARG A 178 13.64 2.79 -9.53
CA ARG A 178 13.98 1.36 -9.55
C ARG A 178 14.42 0.93 -10.95
N THR A 179 15.60 0.34 -11.06
CA THR A 179 16.01 -0.41 -12.25
C THR A 179 15.14 -1.67 -12.35
N SER A 180 14.18 -1.65 -13.29
CA SER A 180 13.26 -2.76 -13.55
C SER A 180 13.93 -3.81 -14.43
N GLU A 181 14.86 -4.56 -13.85
CA GLU A 181 15.49 -5.70 -14.53
C GLU A 181 14.42 -6.75 -14.92
N ASP A 182 14.56 -7.32 -16.13
CA ASP A 182 13.70 -8.35 -16.72
C ASP A 182 12.20 -8.03 -16.92
N LYS A 183 11.78 -6.75 -16.94
CA LYS A 183 10.47 -6.43 -17.57
C LYS A 183 10.31 -5.02 -18.14
N GLU A 184 9.91 -4.98 -19.41
CA GLU A 184 9.45 -3.78 -20.10
C GLU A 184 8.19 -3.21 -19.41
N SER A 185 8.17 -1.90 -19.17
CA SER A 185 7.01 -1.19 -18.61
C SER A 185 6.00 -0.84 -19.69
N PRO A 186 4.69 -0.71 -19.37
CA PRO A 186 3.75 -0.07 -20.28
C PRO A 186 4.26 1.33 -20.68
N PRO A 187 4.17 1.74 -21.95
CA PRO A 187 4.55 3.08 -22.38
C PRO A 187 3.76 4.17 -21.64
N CYS A 188 4.31 5.39 -21.61
CA CYS A 188 3.76 6.59 -20.96
C CYS A 188 3.62 6.55 -19.42
N MET A 189 3.92 5.44 -18.72
CA MET A 189 3.77 5.36 -17.26
C MET A 189 4.62 6.41 -16.49
N ALA A 190 5.81 6.74 -16.98
CA ALA A 190 6.67 7.79 -16.42
C ALA A 190 6.03 9.19 -16.52
N ASP A 191 5.46 9.50 -17.68
CA ASP A 191 4.80 10.79 -17.95
C ASP A 191 3.47 10.91 -17.20
N VAL A 192 2.69 9.84 -17.12
CA VAL A 192 1.47 9.79 -16.30
C VAL A 192 1.81 9.99 -14.82
N PHE A 193 2.86 9.34 -14.30
CA PHE A 193 3.33 9.56 -12.93
C PHE A 193 3.72 11.03 -12.70
N ARG A 194 4.40 11.66 -13.67
CA ARG A 194 4.78 13.09 -13.63
C ARG A 194 3.55 14.02 -13.67
N CYS A 195 2.58 13.72 -14.53
CA CYS A 195 1.31 14.45 -14.66
C CYS A 195 0.46 14.38 -13.38
N MET A 196 0.20 13.17 -12.86
CA MET A 196 -0.57 12.99 -11.63
C MET A 196 0.21 13.52 -10.41
N GLY A 197 1.54 13.38 -10.38
CA GLY A 197 2.38 13.98 -9.35
C GLY A 197 2.31 15.51 -9.30
N LYS A 198 2.32 16.19 -10.45
CA LYS A 198 2.09 17.64 -10.57
C LYS A 198 0.72 18.04 -10.01
N ALA A 199 -0.34 17.30 -10.39
CA ALA A 199 -1.69 17.55 -9.88
C ALA A 199 -1.81 17.33 -8.36
N ALA A 200 -1.18 16.27 -7.83
CA ALA A 200 -1.21 15.95 -6.40
C ALA A 200 -0.46 17.01 -5.57
N ARG A 201 0.70 17.50 -6.04
CA ARG A 201 1.43 18.58 -5.38
C ARG A 201 0.65 19.90 -5.40
N ALA A 202 0.01 20.26 -6.51
CA ALA A 202 -0.86 21.43 -6.58
C ALA A 202 -2.05 21.35 -5.61
N ALA A 203 -2.73 20.20 -5.55
CA ALA A 203 -3.80 19.95 -4.60
C ALA A 203 -3.34 20.02 -3.14
N LEU A 204 -2.15 19.51 -2.82
CA LEU A 204 -1.56 19.60 -1.48
C LEU A 204 -1.24 21.05 -1.08
N CYS A 205 -0.69 21.85 -2.00
CA CYS A 205 -0.47 23.29 -1.81
C CYS A 205 -1.78 24.06 -1.60
N ALA A 206 -2.86 23.69 -2.31
CA ALA A 206 -4.19 24.28 -2.13
C ALA A 206 -4.80 23.94 -0.77
N ILE A 207 -4.72 22.67 -0.34
CA ILE A 207 -5.14 22.22 1.00
C ILE A 207 -4.37 22.98 2.09
N ALA A 208 -3.05 23.12 1.94
CA ALA A 208 -2.22 23.89 2.87
C ALA A 208 -2.69 25.35 2.99
N ARG A 209 -2.96 26.03 1.88
CA ARG A 209 -3.47 27.42 1.88
C ARG A 209 -4.84 27.55 2.55
N HIS A 210 -5.77 26.62 2.32
CA HIS A 210 -7.06 26.64 3.04
C HIS A 210 -6.88 26.43 4.55
N LEU A 211 -5.90 25.63 4.97
CA LEU A 211 -5.54 25.46 6.39
C LEU A 211 -4.75 26.66 6.95
N ARG A 212 -4.62 27.76 6.20
CA ARG A 212 -3.84 28.98 6.54
C ARG A 212 -2.33 28.74 6.71
N LEU A 213 -1.83 27.64 6.15
CA LEU A 213 -0.41 27.29 6.12
C LEU A 213 0.27 27.94 4.90
N ARG A 214 1.61 27.92 4.87
CA ARG A 214 2.37 28.18 3.63
C ARG A 214 2.08 27.08 2.61
N SER A 215 2.08 27.40 1.31
CA SER A 215 1.89 26.39 0.24
C SER A 215 2.89 25.24 0.29
N ASP A 216 4.13 25.52 0.72
CA ASP A 216 5.26 24.60 0.76
C ASP A 216 5.41 23.83 2.08
N VAL A 217 4.49 24.02 3.05
CA VAL A 217 4.59 23.45 4.41
C VAL A 217 4.83 21.93 4.41
N PHE A 218 4.23 21.21 3.46
CA PHE A 218 4.34 19.76 3.34
C PHE A 218 5.49 19.30 2.42
N ASN A 219 6.28 20.21 1.81
CA ASN A 219 7.34 19.81 0.88
C ASN A 219 8.41 18.93 1.55
N HIS A 220 8.68 19.14 2.84
CA HIS A 220 9.59 18.30 3.62
C HIS A 220 9.12 16.84 3.78
N LEU A 221 7.84 16.56 3.50
CA LEU A 221 7.30 15.19 3.47
C LEU A 221 7.44 14.53 2.09
N LEU A 222 7.78 15.25 1.03
CA LEU A 222 7.71 14.71 -0.34
C LEU A 222 9.07 14.24 -0.85
N ASP A 223 9.06 13.30 -1.80
CA ASP A 223 10.24 13.01 -2.62
C ASP A 223 10.66 14.28 -3.39
N ASP A 224 11.96 14.48 -3.64
CA ASP A 224 12.47 15.56 -4.50
C ASP A 224 12.01 15.45 -5.96
N SER A 225 12.14 16.55 -6.72
CA SER A 225 11.76 16.62 -8.13
C SER A 225 12.73 17.51 -8.92
N PRO A 226 13.65 16.93 -9.74
CA PRO A 226 13.85 15.49 -9.99
C PRO A 226 14.35 14.71 -8.76
N LEU A 227 14.19 13.39 -8.81
CA LEU A 227 14.69 12.48 -7.77
C LEU A 227 16.23 12.43 -7.75
N PRO A 228 16.88 12.21 -6.60
CA PRO A 228 18.32 11.99 -6.52
C PRO A 228 18.76 10.71 -7.25
N ALA A 229 20.03 10.68 -7.66
CA ALA A 229 20.59 9.54 -8.38
C ALA A 229 20.58 8.26 -7.52
N ASN A 230 20.07 7.16 -8.09
CA ASN A 230 19.87 5.85 -7.43
C ASN A 230 18.79 5.81 -6.33
N GLU A 231 18.00 6.87 -6.14
CA GLU A 231 16.88 6.85 -5.18
C GLU A 231 15.55 6.51 -5.84
N ALA A 232 14.80 5.60 -5.21
CA ALA A 232 13.48 5.18 -5.66
C ALA A 232 12.38 5.99 -4.94
N SER A 233 11.44 6.55 -5.72
CA SER A 233 10.33 7.34 -5.18
C SER A 233 9.52 6.56 -4.15
N SER A 234 9.15 7.23 -3.05
CA SER A 234 8.22 6.69 -2.05
C SER A 234 6.84 6.48 -2.67
N SER A 235 6.42 7.45 -3.49
CA SER A 235 5.16 7.44 -4.25
C SER A 235 5.11 6.34 -5.33
N SER A 236 3.91 6.02 -5.83
CA SER A 236 3.75 5.03 -6.91
C SER A 236 2.48 5.23 -7.72
N LEU A 237 2.55 4.91 -9.01
CA LEU A 237 1.41 4.80 -9.92
C LEU A 237 1.02 3.32 -10.04
N ILE A 238 -0.24 3.01 -9.77
CA ILE A 238 -0.79 1.65 -9.79
C ILE A 238 -1.81 1.55 -10.92
N ALA A 239 -1.59 0.64 -11.87
CA ALA A 239 -2.57 0.28 -12.88
C ALA A 239 -3.30 -1.01 -12.46
N SER A 240 -4.63 -0.99 -12.47
CA SER A 240 -5.46 -2.14 -12.11
C SER A 240 -6.50 -2.44 -13.19
N LEU A 241 -6.49 -3.65 -13.73
CA LEU A 241 -7.47 -4.19 -14.66
C LEU A 241 -8.37 -5.18 -13.92
N SER A 242 -9.66 -4.90 -13.82
CA SER A 242 -10.65 -5.75 -13.13
C SER A 242 -11.63 -6.35 -14.13
N GLY A 243 -11.72 -7.69 -14.18
CA GLY A 243 -12.65 -8.41 -15.06
C GLY A 243 -13.94 -8.81 -14.36
N THR A 244 -15.07 -8.70 -15.07
CA THR A 244 -16.37 -9.24 -14.66
C THR A 244 -16.35 -10.77 -14.69
N HIS A 245 -16.36 -11.43 -13.52
CA HIS A 245 -16.53 -12.88 -13.48
C HIS A 245 -18.01 -13.23 -13.71
N MET A 246 -18.33 -13.73 -14.90
CA MET A 246 -19.66 -14.29 -15.21
C MET A 246 -19.92 -15.55 -14.36
N GLN A 247 -20.53 -15.40 -13.18
CA GLN A 247 -21.17 -16.52 -12.51
C GLN A 247 -22.42 -16.93 -13.31
N ASN A 248 -22.27 -17.94 -14.14
CA ASN A 248 -23.32 -18.40 -15.04
C ASN A 248 -24.31 -19.33 -14.32
N GLY A 249 -25.58 -18.94 -14.25
CA GLY A 249 -26.69 -19.88 -14.13
C GLY A 249 -27.17 -20.28 -12.73
N LYS A 250 -27.80 -19.33 -12.00
CA LYS A 250 -29.12 -19.44 -11.31
C LYS A 250 -29.19 -18.47 -10.12
N GLY A 251 -30.25 -17.67 -10.07
CA GLY A 251 -30.49 -16.74 -8.96
C GLY A 251 -31.12 -17.42 -7.74
N SER A 252 -30.87 -16.86 -6.56
CA SER A 252 -31.71 -17.05 -5.38
C SER A 252 -31.96 -15.68 -4.74
N ILE A 253 -33.19 -15.45 -4.28
CA ILE A 253 -33.60 -14.21 -3.62
C ILE A 253 -33.36 -14.40 -2.12
N LEU A 254 -32.25 -13.88 -1.59
CA LEU A 254 -32.13 -13.60 -0.16
C LEU A 254 -31.10 -12.50 0.12
N GLY A 255 -31.42 -11.62 1.07
CA GLY A 255 -30.61 -10.45 1.41
C GLY A 255 -29.37 -10.77 2.25
N GLY A 256 -28.29 -11.22 1.62
CA GLY A 256 -26.97 -11.27 2.25
C GLY A 256 -26.36 -9.87 2.35
N LYS A 257 -26.08 -9.39 3.57
CA LYS A 257 -25.44 -8.09 3.82
C LYS A 257 -24.00 -8.12 3.32
N LEU A 258 -23.71 -7.53 2.15
CA LEU A 258 -22.34 -7.46 1.63
C LEU A 258 -21.43 -6.72 2.61
N SER A 259 -20.55 -7.47 3.29
CA SER A 259 -19.40 -6.88 3.99
C SER A 259 -18.41 -6.40 2.94
N SER A 260 -18.49 -5.10 2.61
CA SER A 260 -17.56 -4.49 1.66
C SER A 260 -16.29 -4.09 2.38
N ASN A 261 -15.16 -4.67 1.97
CA ASN A 261 -13.84 -4.19 2.42
C ASN A 261 -13.67 -2.72 1.99
N SER A 262 -13.77 -1.81 2.95
CA SER A 262 -13.55 -0.38 2.77
C SER A 262 -12.07 -0.07 2.96
N GLU A 263 -11.39 0.28 1.87
CA GLU A 263 -9.98 0.65 1.90
C GLU A 263 -9.84 2.13 2.31
N MET A 264 -8.81 2.44 3.08
CA MET A 264 -8.42 3.82 3.43
C MET A 264 -7.00 4.04 2.90
N GLU A 265 -6.80 5.08 2.10
CA GLU A 265 -5.50 5.39 1.52
C GLU A 265 -4.47 5.73 2.60
N LYS A 266 -3.34 5.02 2.66
CA LYS A 266 -2.32 5.23 3.71
C LYS A 266 -1.48 6.51 3.53
N GLY A 267 -1.35 6.98 2.29
CA GLY A 267 -0.50 8.12 1.89
C GLY A 267 -1.01 9.50 2.31
N LEU A 268 -0.49 10.54 1.65
CA LEU A 268 -0.95 11.92 1.81
C LEU A 268 -2.22 12.17 0.98
N LEU A 269 -2.14 11.91 -0.32
CA LEU A 269 -3.20 12.09 -1.30
C LEU A 269 -3.18 10.95 -2.30
N THR A 270 -4.35 10.59 -2.83
CA THR A 270 -4.46 9.65 -3.94
C THR A 270 -5.31 10.25 -5.05
N LEU A 271 -4.81 10.18 -6.28
CA LEU A 271 -5.50 10.59 -7.50
C LEU A 271 -5.88 9.36 -8.30
N MET A 272 -7.13 9.28 -8.74
CA MET A 272 -7.64 8.13 -9.50
C MET A 272 -8.27 8.58 -10.82
N CYS A 273 -8.08 7.78 -11.87
CA CYS A 273 -8.91 7.83 -13.07
C CYS A 273 -9.22 6.40 -13.56
N SER A 274 -10.34 6.25 -14.25
CA SER A 274 -10.80 5.00 -14.84
C SER A 274 -11.52 5.27 -16.15
N ASP A 275 -11.69 4.23 -16.96
CA ASP A 275 -12.45 4.32 -18.22
C ASP A 275 -13.95 4.06 -18.04
N SER A 276 -14.35 3.57 -16.87
CA SER A 276 -15.73 3.26 -16.49
C SER A 276 -15.95 3.56 -15.00
N PRO A 277 -17.19 3.86 -14.56
CA PRO A 277 -17.51 4.07 -13.16
C PRO A 277 -17.31 2.79 -12.33
N GLY A 278 -17.22 2.92 -11.01
CA GLY A 278 -16.95 1.80 -10.10
C GLY A 278 -16.33 2.18 -8.75
N PHE A 279 -15.93 3.44 -8.54
CA PHE A 279 -15.44 3.93 -7.25
C PHE A 279 -16.58 4.48 -6.40
N GLN A 280 -16.77 3.90 -5.21
CA GLN A 280 -17.62 4.48 -4.17
C GLN A 280 -16.76 5.09 -3.07
N VAL A 281 -17.16 6.27 -2.60
CA VAL A 281 -16.55 6.97 -1.46
C VAL A 281 -17.58 7.09 -0.35
N CYS A 282 -17.13 7.01 0.89
CA CYS A 282 -17.94 7.28 2.06
C CYS A 282 -17.90 8.77 2.39
N ASP A 283 -19.05 9.45 2.42
CA ASP A 283 -19.15 10.85 2.83
C ASP A 283 -18.94 11.02 4.35
N PRO A 284 -18.79 12.26 4.87
CA PRO A 284 -18.65 12.52 6.31
C PRO A 284 -19.85 12.07 7.16
N ASN A 285 -21.00 11.75 6.55
CA ASN A 285 -22.21 11.26 7.20
C ASN A 285 -22.28 9.72 7.22
N GLY A 286 -21.24 9.01 6.74
CA GLY A 286 -21.21 7.55 6.66
C GLY A 286 -21.94 6.96 5.43
N ARG A 287 -22.30 7.78 4.44
CA ARG A 287 -23.07 7.37 3.26
C ARG A 287 -22.13 7.04 2.10
N TRP A 288 -22.30 5.87 1.52
CA TRP A 288 -21.58 5.46 0.31
C TRP A 288 -22.26 6.02 -0.94
N TYR A 289 -21.53 6.77 -1.75
CA TYR A 289 -21.99 7.31 -3.04
C TYR A 289 -21.01 6.98 -4.17
N MET A 290 -21.47 6.93 -5.41
CA MET A 290 -20.62 6.76 -6.59
C MET A 290 -19.84 8.05 -6.86
N ALA A 291 -18.53 8.03 -6.65
CA ALA A 291 -17.67 9.22 -6.74
C ALA A 291 -17.05 9.42 -8.12
N ASP A 292 -16.96 8.36 -8.94
CA ASP A 292 -16.50 8.42 -10.33
C ASP A 292 -17.64 8.45 -11.37
N ASN A 293 -18.89 8.61 -10.92
CA ASN A 293 -20.05 8.68 -11.81
C ASN A 293 -20.01 9.99 -12.63
N GLY A 294 -19.98 9.85 -13.96
CA GLY A 294 -19.92 10.98 -14.87
C GLY A 294 -18.57 11.73 -14.82
N LEU A 295 -17.47 11.07 -14.47
CA LEU A 295 -16.13 11.59 -14.77
C LEU A 295 -15.84 11.46 -16.27
N ILE A 296 -15.26 12.51 -16.86
CA ILE A 296 -14.84 12.51 -18.28
C ILE A 296 -13.32 12.34 -18.44
N PRO A 297 -12.81 11.86 -19.60
CA PRO A 297 -11.38 11.64 -19.79
C PRO A 297 -10.55 12.93 -19.75
N GLY A 298 -9.89 13.16 -18.60
CA GLY A 298 -9.25 14.44 -18.25
C GLY A 298 -9.60 14.91 -16.83
N GLU A 299 -10.51 14.22 -16.16
CA GLU A 299 -10.82 14.42 -14.75
C GLU A 299 -10.10 13.39 -13.86
N LEU A 300 -9.59 13.85 -12.72
CA LEU A 300 -8.96 13.03 -11.69
C LEU A 300 -9.76 13.13 -10.38
N LEU A 301 -10.16 12.00 -9.82
CA LEU A 301 -10.77 11.92 -8.50
C LEU A 301 -9.68 12.07 -7.43
N LEU A 302 -9.79 13.09 -6.57
CA LEU A 302 -8.88 13.36 -5.45
C LEU A 302 -9.46 12.81 -4.15
N LEU A 303 -8.65 11.99 -3.45
CA LEU A 303 -8.92 11.46 -2.12
C LEU A 303 -7.80 11.86 -1.13
N THR A 304 -8.16 12.09 0.13
CA THR A 304 -7.24 12.35 1.24
C THR A 304 -6.83 11.06 1.94
N GLY A 305 -5.55 10.91 2.30
CA GLY A 305 -5.02 9.72 2.96
C GLY A 305 -4.68 9.90 4.44
N LYS A 306 -4.43 8.79 5.15
CA LYS A 306 -4.15 8.75 6.60
C LYS A 306 -2.93 9.58 6.99
N ALA A 307 -1.84 9.59 6.22
CA ALA A 307 -0.67 10.41 6.55
C ALA A 307 -0.96 11.91 6.48
N LEU A 308 -1.85 12.37 5.59
CA LEU A 308 -2.29 13.77 5.56
C LEU A 308 -3.27 14.06 6.71
N SER A 309 -4.15 13.12 7.04
CA SER A 309 -5.00 13.23 8.23
C SER A 309 -4.17 13.36 9.51
N HIS A 310 -3.03 12.67 9.60
CA HIS A 310 -2.08 12.84 10.69
C HIS A 310 -1.38 14.21 10.64
N ALA A 311 -0.73 14.55 9.52
CA ALA A 311 -0.01 15.82 9.33
C ALA A 311 -0.91 17.09 9.37
N THR A 312 -2.23 16.93 9.45
CA THR A 312 -3.20 18.02 9.62
C THR A 312 -3.98 17.94 10.94
N ALA A 313 -3.55 17.12 11.91
CA ALA A 313 -4.21 16.93 13.20
C ALA A 313 -5.71 16.59 13.10
N GLY A 314 -6.12 15.86 12.04
CA GLY A 314 -7.50 15.50 11.75
C GLY A 314 -8.30 16.54 10.95
N LEU A 315 -7.77 17.73 10.67
CA LEU A 315 -8.46 18.77 9.88
C LEU A 315 -8.74 18.35 8.42
N ARG A 316 -8.07 17.31 7.92
CA ARG A 316 -8.36 16.65 6.64
C ARG A 316 -8.48 15.13 6.86
N PRO A 317 -9.68 14.62 7.23
CA PRO A 317 -9.86 13.19 7.48
C PRO A 317 -9.50 12.34 6.26
N ALA A 318 -9.04 11.11 6.50
CA ALA A 318 -8.76 10.15 5.44
C ALA A 318 -10.07 9.66 4.79
N ALA A 319 -10.14 9.68 3.47
CA ALA A 319 -11.28 9.16 2.74
C ALA A 319 -11.33 7.63 2.81
N SER A 320 -12.50 7.09 3.13
CA SER A 320 -12.80 5.66 2.96
C SER A 320 -13.40 5.45 1.57
N TYR A 321 -12.85 4.51 0.80
CA TYR A 321 -13.34 4.18 -0.53
C TYR A 321 -13.53 2.67 -0.68
N ARG A 322 -14.30 2.26 -1.69
CA ARG A 322 -14.47 0.86 -2.07
C ARG A 322 -14.75 0.74 -3.56
N PHE A 323 -14.52 -0.44 -4.11
CA PHE A 323 -14.94 -0.77 -5.47
C PHE A 323 -16.37 -1.31 -5.43
N ALA A 324 -17.26 -0.75 -6.25
CA ALA A 324 -18.55 -1.34 -6.50
C ALA A 324 -18.36 -2.63 -7.32
N PHE A 325 -18.84 -3.77 -6.80
CA PHE A 325 -18.95 -5.00 -7.58
C PHE A 325 -20.33 -5.04 -8.25
N GLU A 326 -20.32 -5.11 -9.58
CA GLU A 326 -21.51 -4.92 -10.42
C GLU A 326 -22.40 -6.17 -10.46
N ASN A 327 -23.29 -6.29 -9.46
CA ASN A 327 -24.25 -7.39 -9.35
C ASN A 327 -25.62 -7.03 -9.97
N SER A 328 -25.68 -6.56 -11.23
CA SER A 328 -26.94 -6.45 -11.99
C SER A 328 -26.75 -6.37 -13.51
N SER A 329 -27.38 -7.30 -14.24
CA SER A 329 -27.94 -7.18 -15.60
C SER A 329 -27.51 -6.03 -16.55
N GLY A 330 -26.94 -6.41 -17.70
CA GLY A 330 -27.30 -5.79 -19.00
C GLY A 330 -26.15 -5.29 -19.87
N THR A 331 -25.85 -6.03 -20.96
CA THR A 331 -25.11 -5.61 -22.18
C THR A 331 -23.70 -4.99 -22.02
N SER A 332 -22.70 -5.63 -22.63
CA SER A 332 -21.32 -5.13 -22.79
C SER A 332 -20.50 -4.94 -21.50
N GLY A 333 -20.56 -5.91 -20.59
CA GLY A 333 -19.63 -5.99 -19.45
C GLY A 333 -18.17 -6.21 -19.91
N GLY A 334 -17.41 -5.12 -19.99
CA GLY A 334 -15.97 -5.13 -20.29
C GLY A 334 -15.09 -5.19 -19.04
N GLU A 335 -13.84 -5.63 -19.17
CA GLU A 335 -12.83 -5.44 -18.11
C GLU A 335 -12.65 -3.93 -17.87
N ARG A 336 -12.75 -3.43 -16.63
CA ARG A 336 -12.49 -2.02 -16.25
C ARG A 336 -11.00 -1.77 -16.04
N ILE A 337 -10.44 -0.68 -16.58
CA ILE A 337 -9.06 -0.24 -16.29
C ILE A 337 -9.08 1.02 -15.43
N SER A 338 -8.22 1.08 -14.42
CA SER A 338 -8.03 2.28 -13.59
C SER A 338 -6.57 2.51 -13.25
N LEU A 339 -6.17 3.78 -13.22
CA LEU A 339 -4.88 4.25 -12.73
C LEU A 339 -5.08 4.96 -11.39
N ALA A 340 -4.26 4.64 -10.40
CA ALA A 340 -4.24 5.29 -9.09
C ALA A 340 -2.82 5.75 -8.75
N PHE A 341 -2.60 7.06 -8.67
CA PHE A 341 -1.35 7.66 -8.20
C PHE A 341 -1.44 7.90 -6.69
N ARG A 342 -0.61 7.22 -5.91
CA ARG A 342 -0.49 7.38 -4.46
C ARG A 342 0.68 8.30 -4.14
N LEU A 343 0.39 9.51 -3.66
CA LEU A 343 1.38 10.44 -3.11
C LEU A 343 1.74 9.98 -1.70
N MET A 344 2.90 9.37 -1.56
CA MET A 344 3.40 8.87 -0.28
C MET A 344 4.39 9.88 0.33
N PRO A 345 4.42 10.03 1.67
CA PRO A 345 5.48 10.77 2.31
C PRO A 345 6.82 10.00 2.28
N GLN A 346 7.95 10.70 2.29
CA GLN A 346 9.28 10.11 2.29
C GLN A 346 9.59 9.39 3.61
N ARG A 347 10.26 8.23 3.53
CA ARG A 347 10.41 7.26 4.63
C ARG A 347 11.11 7.82 5.89
N ASN A 348 12.06 8.72 5.66
CA ASN A 348 12.89 9.43 6.63
C ASN A 348 12.24 10.67 7.22
N ALA A 349 11.07 11.11 6.74
CA ALA A 349 10.36 12.27 7.30
C ALA A 349 9.60 11.91 8.59
N VAL A 350 9.17 12.95 9.30
CA VAL A 350 8.35 12.90 10.51
C VAL A 350 7.03 13.60 10.23
N LEU A 351 5.91 12.97 10.56
CA LEU A 351 4.57 13.57 10.47
C LEU A 351 4.31 14.42 11.71
N ASP A 352 4.84 15.65 11.71
CA ASP A 352 4.66 16.63 12.77
C ASP A 352 3.47 17.57 12.51
N CYS A 353 2.77 17.93 13.58
CA CYS A 353 1.66 18.88 13.57
C CYS A 353 2.06 20.30 14.02
N SER A 354 3.32 20.57 14.37
CA SER A 354 3.75 21.92 14.78
C SER A 354 3.37 23.06 13.80
N PRO A 355 3.31 22.88 12.46
CA PRO A 355 2.82 23.93 11.56
C PRO A 355 1.32 24.21 11.72
N ILE A 356 0.54 23.20 12.13
CA ILE A 356 -0.90 23.29 12.39
C ILE A 356 -1.15 24.11 13.66
N ALA A 357 -0.37 23.88 14.72
CA ALA A 357 -0.36 24.73 15.92
C ALA A 357 0.07 26.18 15.61
N ALA A 358 1.13 26.35 14.80
CA ALA A 358 1.63 27.68 14.43
C ALA A 358 0.62 28.53 13.64
N ALA A 359 -0.31 27.88 12.90
CA ALA A 359 -1.43 28.54 12.23
C ALA A 359 -2.67 28.78 13.13
N GLY A 360 -2.58 28.46 14.43
CA GLY A 360 -3.61 28.72 15.43
C GLY A 360 -4.71 27.65 15.55
N HIS A 361 -4.51 26.45 14.98
CA HIS A 361 -5.45 25.34 15.14
C HIS A 361 -5.16 24.55 16.43
N VAL A 362 -6.21 24.04 17.07
CA VAL A 362 -6.09 23.17 18.25
C VAL A 362 -5.75 21.75 17.81
N ILE A 363 -4.64 21.21 18.31
CA ILE A 363 -4.21 19.83 18.06
C ILE A 363 -4.74 18.91 19.19
N PRO A 364 -5.51 17.85 18.89
CA PRO A 364 -5.86 16.84 19.88
C PRO A 364 -4.62 16.06 20.36
N GLN A 365 -4.57 15.71 21.66
CA GLN A 365 -3.42 15.04 22.30
C GLN A 365 -3.02 13.69 21.67
N SER A 366 -3.89 13.09 20.84
CA SER A 366 -3.61 11.88 20.07
C SER A 366 -2.63 12.06 18.91
N TYR A 367 -2.39 13.29 18.45
CA TYR A 367 -1.47 13.59 17.36
C TYR A 367 -0.10 14.01 17.89
N VAL A 368 0.84 13.08 17.87
CA VAL A 368 2.24 13.28 18.32
C VAL A 368 3.20 13.12 17.14
N PRO A 369 4.37 13.79 17.12
CA PRO A 369 5.33 13.64 16.03
C PRO A 369 5.80 12.18 15.89
N ILE A 370 5.55 11.59 14.71
CA ILE A 370 5.82 10.17 14.43
C ILE A 370 6.63 9.99 13.14
N SER A 371 7.59 9.07 13.12
CA SER A 371 8.35 8.77 11.89
C SER A 371 7.46 8.12 10.82
N VAL A 372 7.66 8.47 9.56
CA VAL A 372 6.89 7.91 8.44
C VAL A 372 7.04 6.38 8.36
N THR A 373 8.22 5.83 8.68
CA THR A 373 8.41 4.38 8.83
C THR A 373 7.48 3.78 9.87
N GLN A 374 7.51 4.27 11.11
CA GLN A 374 6.71 3.74 12.21
C GLN A 374 5.22 3.84 11.89
N PHE A 375 4.75 5.00 11.42
CA PHE A 375 3.36 5.23 11.04
C PHE A 375 2.88 4.27 9.94
N MET A 376 3.72 3.97 8.93
CA MET A 376 3.35 3.05 7.84
C MET A 376 3.38 1.58 8.27
N ASP A 377 4.24 1.22 9.23
CA ASP A 377 4.30 -0.10 9.83
C ASP A 377 3.09 -0.35 10.75
N GLU A 378 2.75 0.60 11.63
CA GLU A 378 1.52 0.62 12.45
C GLU A 378 0.27 0.46 11.57
N LEU A 379 0.11 1.32 10.56
CA LEU A 379 -0.99 1.25 9.59
C LEU A 379 -1.06 -0.06 8.78
N SER A 380 -0.03 -0.91 8.84
CA SER A 380 -0.04 -2.25 8.24
C SER A 380 -0.39 -3.32 9.27
N VAL A 381 0.02 -3.17 10.53
CA VAL A 381 -0.45 -4.02 11.64
C VAL A 381 -1.95 -3.82 11.90
N GLU A 382 -2.47 -2.58 11.89
CA GLU A 382 -3.93 -2.38 12.01
C GLU A 382 -4.71 -2.96 10.83
N GLU A 383 -4.13 -3.01 9.63
CA GLU A 383 -4.78 -3.62 8.47
C GLU A 383 -4.84 -5.15 8.61
N ASP A 384 -3.74 -5.80 9.01
CA ASP A 384 -3.72 -7.25 9.30
C ASP A 384 -4.67 -7.59 10.47
N VAL A 385 -4.67 -6.78 11.54
CA VAL A 385 -5.59 -6.95 12.68
C VAL A 385 -7.04 -6.75 12.26
N LEU A 386 -7.37 -5.81 11.36
CA LEU A 386 -8.74 -5.64 10.85
C LEU A 386 -9.17 -6.77 9.92
N HIS A 387 -8.26 -7.31 9.09
CA HIS A 387 -8.54 -8.50 8.29
C HIS A 387 -8.83 -9.71 9.20
N HIS A 388 -7.95 -9.98 10.17
CA HIS A 388 -8.16 -11.06 11.13
C HIS A 388 -9.34 -10.82 12.08
N GLN A 389 -9.67 -9.58 12.45
CA GLN A 389 -10.91 -9.28 13.18
C GLN A 389 -12.14 -9.45 12.29
N THR A 390 -12.06 -9.25 10.98
CA THR A 390 -13.17 -9.53 10.06
C THR A 390 -13.39 -11.04 9.89
N GLU A 391 -12.31 -11.83 9.79
CA GLU A 391 -12.37 -13.30 9.85
C GLU A 391 -12.95 -13.79 11.19
N ASN A 392 -12.49 -13.24 12.32
CA ASN A 392 -12.95 -13.65 13.65
C ASN A 392 -14.34 -13.09 14.03
N ALA A 393 -14.78 -11.97 13.45
CA ALA A 393 -16.14 -11.44 13.64
C ALA A 393 -17.19 -12.33 12.98
N TYR A 394 -16.85 -12.96 11.84
CA TYR A 394 -17.67 -14.00 11.24
C TYR A 394 -17.85 -15.22 12.17
N VAL A 395 -16.89 -15.48 13.06
CA VAL A 395 -16.95 -16.53 14.09
C VAL A 395 -17.65 -16.06 15.37
N SER A 396 -17.59 -14.77 15.70
CA SER A 396 -17.99 -14.25 17.02
C SER A 396 -19.48 -13.95 17.18
N GLN A 397 -20.22 -13.73 16.08
CA GLN A 397 -21.64 -13.36 16.11
C GLN A 397 -22.62 -14.53 15.82
N ASP A 398 -22.14 -15.78 15.76
CA ASP A 398 -22.97 -16.97 15.46
C ASP A 398 -23.24 -17.91 16.66
N ASN A 399 -23.22 -17.37 17.89
CA ASN A 399 -23.55 -18.13 19.10
C ASN A 399 -25.06 -18.47 19.27
N LEU A 400 -25.86 -18.32 18.22
CA LEU A 400 -27.30 -18.65 18.19
C LEU A 400 -27.75 -19.44 16.95
N THR A 401 -26.92 -19.57 15.89
CA THR A 401 -27.32 -20.23 14.63
C THR A 401 -26.31 -21.22 14.05
N ARG A 402 -25.15 -21.42 14.70
CA ARG A 402 -24.13 -22.48 14.47
C ARG A 402 -24.13 -23.06 13.04
N GLU A 403 -23.60 -22.30 12.10
CA GLU A 403 -23.44 -22.73 10.71
C GLU A 403 -22.62 -24.06 10.66
N PRO A 404 -23.15 -25.14 10.02
CA PRO A 404 -22.50 -26.43 10.06
C PRO A 404 -21.19 -26.37 9.26
N SER A 405 -20.07 -26.74 9.90
CA SER A 405 -18.75 -26.76 9.27
C SER A 405 -18.76 -27.52 7.94
N LEU A 406 -17.92 -27.12 6.97
CA LEU A 406 -17.79 -27.83 5.68
C LEU A 406 -17.52 -29.34 5.85
N ARG A 407 -16.80 -29.73 6.91
CA ARG A 407 -16.59 -31.13 7.27
C ARG A 407 -17.90 -31.84 7.63
N SER A 408 -18.78 -31.21 8.42
CA SER A 408 -20.09 -31.77 8.76
C SER A 408 -21.12 -31.70 7.63
N ILE A 409 -21.00 -30.77 6.69
CA ILE A 409 -21.83 -30.73 5.46
C ILE A 409 -21.45 -31.88 4.51
N LEU A 410 -20.16 -32.20 4.40
CA LEU A 410 -19.63 -33.21 3.48
C LEU A 410 -19.46 -34.59 4.11
N SER A 411 -19.99 -34.80 5.32
CA SER A 411 -20.03 -36.09 6.02
C SER A 411 -21.46 -36.60 6.16
N ASP A 412 -21.63 -37.92 6.15
CA ASP A 412 -22.84 -38.60 6.57
C ASP A 412 -23.12 -38.27 8.05
N PRO A 413 -24.28 -37.69 8.42
CA PRO A 413 -24.58 -37.28 9.79
C PRO A 413 -24.75 -38.46 10.76
N VAL A 414 -24.84 -39.71 10.27
CA VAL A 414 -25.00 -40.91 11.12
C VAL A 414 -23.66 -41.59 11.41
N SER A 415 -22.74 -41.68 10.45
CA SER A 415 -21.40 -42.29 10.65
C SER A 415 -20.25 -41.29 10.82
N GLY A 416 -20.43 -40.02 10.44
CA GLY A 416 -19.36 -39.03 10.37
C GLY A 416 -18.36 -39.25 9.21
N ALA A 417 -18.51 -40.32 8.42
CA ALA A 417 -17.67 -40.60 7.26
C ALA A 417 -17.94 -39.57 6.15
N PHE A 418 -16.91 -39.21 5.38
CA PHE A 418 -17.06 -38.32 4.23
C PHE A 418 -17.90 -38.97 3.12
N LEU A 419 -18.70 -38.16 2.41
CA LEU A 419 -19.66 -38.60 1.39
C LEU A 419 -19.01 -39.01 0.04
N GLU A 420 -17.89 -39.73 0.10
CA GLU A 420 -17.12 -40.27 -1.03
C GLU A 420 -17.91 -41.34 -1.82
N ASP A 421 -18.97 -41.89 -1.23
CA ASP A 421 -19.87 -42.89 -1.79
C ASP A 421 -21.24 -42.33 -2.21
N ALA A 422 -21.44 -41.00 -2.16
CA ALA A 422 -22.74 -40.38 -2.34
C ALA A 422 -23.51 -40.85 -3.59
N MET A 423 -24.75 -41.29 -3.40
CA MET A 423 -25.73 -41.64 -4.44
C MET A 423 -26.91 -40.67 -4.38
N LEU A 424 -27.32 -40.20 -5.54
CA LEU A 424 -28.54 -39.45 -5.80
C LEU A 424 -29.72 -40.44 -5.90
N VAL A 425 -30.81 -40.16 -5.18
CA VAL A 425 -32.05 -40.94 -5.22
C VAL A 425 -33.11 -40.27 -6.11
N SER A 426 -34.17 -40.99 -6.47
CA SER A 426 -35.25 -40.53 -7.36
C SER A 426 -35.84 -39.15 -7.03
N CYS A 427 -35.92 -38.79 -5.74
CA CYS A 427 -36.43 -37.49 -5.29
C CYS A 427 -35.37 -36.35 -5.26
N GLY A 428 -34.21 -36.53 -5.92
CA GLY A 428 -33.17 -35.50 -6.07
C GLY A 428 -32.27 -35.27 -4.86
N HIS A 429 -32.50 -35.97 -3.74
CA HIS A 429 -31.63 -35.91 -2.57
C HIS A 429 -30.40 -36.83 -2.74
N SER A 430 -29.29 -36.51 -2.07
CA SER A 430 -28.07 -37.32 -2.09
C SER A 430 -27.75 -37.88 -0.71
N PHE A 431 -27.39 -39.16 -0.64
CA PHE A 431 -27.01 -39.85 0.59
C PHE A 431 -25.73 -40.65 0.40
N GLY A 432 -24.91 -40.75 1.45
CA GLY A 432 -23.74 -41.63 1.53
C GLY A 432 -23.69 -42.31 2.90
N GLY A 433 -22.69 -43.17 3.10
CA GLY A 433 -22.43 -43.84 4.38
C GLY A 433 -23.60 -44.68 4.90
N THR A 434 -23.85 -44.62 6.21
CA THR A 434 -24.90 -45.41 6.85
C THR A 434 -26.29 -44.80 6.66
N MET A 435 -26.39 -43.49 6.39
CA MET A 435 -27.65 -42.87 5.97
C MET A 435 -28.10 -43.37 4.59
N LEU A 436 -27.19 -43.58 3.64
CA LEU A 436 -27.53 -44.22 2.35
C LEU A 436 -28.08 -45.63 2.57
N ARG A 437 -27.40 -46.47 3.36
CA ARG A 437 -27.89 -47.83 3.70
C ARG A 437 -29.31 -47.78 4.29
N ARG A 438 -29.55 -46.92 5.29
CA ARG A 438 -30.88 -46.74 5.89
C ARG A 438 -31.96 -46.35 4.87
N VAL A 439 -31.63 -45.48 3.91
CA VAL A 439 -32.54 -45.03 2.85
C VAL A 439 -32.88 -46.17 1.87
N LEU A 440 -31.94 -47.09 1.61
CA LEU A 440 -32.19 -48.30 0.81
C LEU A 440 -33.03 -49.33 1.59
N ASP A 441 -32.63 -49.63 2.83
CA ASP A 441 -33.30 -50.61 3.71
C ASP A 441 -34.78 -50.24 3.97
N THR A 442 -35.09 -48.94 4.03
CA THR A 442 -36.46 -48.43 4.20
C THR A 442 -37.16 -48.09 2.88
N SER A 443 -36.42 -48.01 1.76
CA SER A 443 -36.90 -47.54 0.45
C SER A 443 -37.61 -46.17 0.48
N ARG A 444 -37.27 -45.31 1.45
CA ARG A 444 -37.85 -43.97 1.63
C ARG A 444 -36.79 -42.91 1.92
N CYS A 445 -37.01 -41.71 1.42
CA CYS A 445 -36.14 -40.56 1.63
C CYS A 445 -36.23 -40.07 3.08
N THR A 446 -35.10 -40.00 3.79
CA THR A 446 -35.04 -39.51 5.18
C THR A 446 -35.14 -37.98 5.30
N LEU A 447 -35.21 -37.24 4.18
CA LEU A 447 -35.34 -35.77 4.16
C LEU A 447 -36.73 -35.29 3.72
N CYS A 448 -37.38 -35.97 2.77
CA CYS A 448 -38.71 -35.58 2.26
C CYS A 448 -39.76 -36.71 2.28
N SER A 449 -39.45 -37.86 2.89
CA SER A 449 -40.34 -39.03 3.06
C SER A 449 -40.91 -39.68 1.78
N ALA A 450 -40.54 -39.19 0.60
CA ALA A 450 -40.85 -39.77 -0.70
C ALA A 450 -40.29 -41.19 -0.86
N GLU A 451 -40.98 -42.03 -1.62
CA GLU A 451 -40.55 -43.39 -1.94
C GLU A 451 -39.46 -43.41 -3.01
N ILE A 452 -38.54 -44.37 -2.92
CA ILE A 452 -37.34 -44.45 -3.75
C ILE A 452 -37.29 -45.78 -4.48
N ASP A 453 -37.22 -45.73 -5.80
CA ASP A 453 -36.80 -46.89 -6.60
C ASP A 453 -35.30 -47.11 -6.42
N THR A 454 -34.95 -48.19 -5.71
CA THR A 454 -33.57 -48.61 -5.46
C THR A 454 -32.82 -49.04 -6.72
N ARG A 455 -33.49 -49.17 -7.87
CA ARG A 455 -32.88 -49.43 -9.18
C ARG A 455 -32.50 -48.14 -9.94
N SER A 456 -32.98 -46.97 -9.48
CA SER A 456 -32.80 -45.67 -10.15
C SER A 456 -31.62 -44.82 -9.64
N LEU A 457 -30.75 -45.40 -8.82
CA LEU A 457 -29.70 -44.66 -8.09
C LEU A 457 -28.56 -44.19 -9.01
N VAL A 458 -28.18 -42.92 -8.93
CA VAL A 458 -27.11 -42.32 -9.76
C VAL A 458 -25.97 -41.81 -8.86
N PRO A 459 -24.67 -42.10 -9.14
CA PRO A 459 -23.57 -41.58 -8.34
C PRO A 459 -23.45 -40.05 -8.43
N ASN A 460 -23.44 -39.35 -7.29
CA ASN A 460 -23.23 -37.90 -7.26
C ASN A 460 -21.73 -37.56 -7.32
N HIS A 461 -21.16 -37.59 -8.52
CA HIS A 461 -19.74 -37.34 -8.77
C HIS A 461 -19.23 -36.01 -8.18
N ALA A 462 -20.03 -34.95 -8.18
CA ALA A 462 -19.65 -33.64 -7.64
C ALA A 462 -19.50 -33.67 -6.11
N LEU A 463 -20.48 -34.24 -5.40
CA LEU A 463 -20.45 -34.38 -3.94
C LEU A 463 -19.32 -35.31 -3.48
N ARG A 464 -19.10 -36.43 -4.20
CA ARG A 464 -17.98 -37.35 -3.95
C ARG A 464 -16.63 -36.66 -4.12
N ALA A 465 -16.45 -35.86 -5.18
CA ALA A 465 -15.21 -35.13 -5.42
C ALA A 465 -14.95 -34.06 -4.34
N ALA A 466 -15.98 -33.32 -3.92
CA ALA A 466 -15.88 -32.34 -2.83
C ALA A 466 -15.51 -33.00 -1.49
N ALA A 467 -16.17 -34.12 -1.15
CA ALA A 467 -15.90 -34.89 0.06
C ALA A 467 -14.46 -35.46 0.07
N ALA A 468 -14.01 -36.03 -1.06
CA ALA A 468 -12.64 -36.54 -1.21
C ALA A 468 -11.57 -35.44 -1.11
N ALA A 469 -11.81 -34.26 -1.70
CA ALA A 469 -10.87 -33.14 -1.62
C ALA A 469 -10.73 -32.59 -0.19
N VAL A 470 -11.84 -32.41 0.53
CA VAL A 470 -11.82 -31.95 1.93
C VAL A 470 -11.18 -33.00 2.85
N LYS A 471 -11.45 -34.29 2.61
CA LYS A 471 -10.76 -35.40 3.30
C LYS A 471 -9.25 -35.37 3.07
N GLN A 472 -8.81 -35.21 1.82
CA GLN A 472 -7.38 -35.17 1.48
C GLN A 472 -6.68 -33.99 2.17
N GLU A 473 -7.32 -32.83 2.25
CA GLU A 473 -6.80 -31.66 2.95
C GLU A 473 -6.79 -31.84 4.48
N ASP A 474 -7.84 -32.41 5.08
CA ASP A 474 -7.87 -32.74 6.51
C ASP A 474 -6.83 -33.80 6.88
N ASP A 475 -6.64 -34.83 6.07
CA ASP A 475 -5.62 -35.84 6.31
C ASP A 475 -4.21 -35.27 6.07
N ARG A 476 -4.01 -34.40 5.07
CA ARG A 476 -2.75 -33.62 4.92
C ARG A 476 -2.46 -32.78 6.16
N ARG A 477 -3.48 -32.10 6.73
CA ARG A 477 -3.37 -31.34 7.99
C ARG A 477 -3.07 -32.26 9.17
N ARG A 478 -3.68 -33.44 9.26
CA ARG A 478 -3.44 -34.45 10.30
C ARG A 478 -2.03 -35.02 10.22
N PHE A 479 -1.54 -35.37 9.03
CA PHE A 479 -0.16 -35.84 8.82
C PHE A 479 0.87 -34.73 9.09
N HIS A 480 0.61 -33.49 8.68
CA HIS A 480 1.49 -32.37 9.00
C HIS A 480 1.56 -32.12 10.52
N ASN A 481 0.40 -32.13 11.20
CA ASN A 481 0.34 -31.98 12.66
C ASN A 481 0.90 -33.19 13.42
N SER A 482 0.75 -34.42 12.93
CA SER A 482 1.35 -35.60 13.55
C SER A 482 2.86 -35.62 13.36
N ALA A 483 3.38 -35.20 12.20
CA ALA A 483 4.82 -34.98 11.98
C ALA A 483 5.38 -33.82 12.82
N LEU A 484 4.60 -32.76 13.07
CA LEU A 484 4.98 -31.68 13.98
C LEU A 484 4.98 -32.14 15.45
N ARG A 485 3.97 -32.90 15.87
CA ARG A 485 3.88 -33.50 17.23
C ARG A 485 4.94 -34.57 17.45
N LYS A 486 5.27 -35.38 16.43
CA LYS A 486 6.38 -36.35 16.46
C LYS A 486 7.71 -35.63 16.67
N ARG A 487 8.02 -34.59 15.87
CA ARG A 487 9.22 -33.75 16.08
C ARG A 487 9.27 -33.09 17.46
N ARG A 488 8.14 -32.64 18.02
CA ARG A 488 8.07 -32.11 19.40
C ARG A 488 8.31 -33.20 20.46
N LYS A 489 7.79 -34.42 20.27
CA LYS A 489 8.02 -35.54 21.19
C LYS A 489 9.44 -36.10 21.09
N GLU A 490 10.04 -36.13 19.91
CA GLU A 490 11.45 -36.47 19.67
C GLU A 490 12.39 -35.41 20.27
N GLY A 491 11.98 -34.13 20.29
CA GLY A 491 12.66 -33.08 21.06
C GLY A 491 12.60 -33.33 22.57
N TYR A 492 11.43 -33.68 23.11
CA TYR A 492 11.23 -33.89 24.56
C TYR A 492 11.79 -35.22 25.12
N ILE A 493 12.04 -36.21 24.26
CA ILE A 493 12.71 -37.48 24.66
C ILE A 493 14.23 -37.29 24.79
N ARG A 494 14.78 -36.14 24.38
CA ARG A 494 16.23 -35.85 24.45
C ARG A 494 16.69 -35.08 25.70
N GLU A 495 15.81 -34.91 26.69
CA GLU A 495 16.11 -34.33 28.02
C GLU A 495 15.87 -35.32 29.18
N ASN A 496 16.18 -36.60 28.99
CA ASN A 496 16.54 -37.48 30.11
C ASN A 496 17.26 -38.75 29.62
N GLY A 497 18.24 -39.26 30.39
CA GLY A 497 18.89 -40.56 30.11
C GLY A 497 20.28 -40.50 29.45
N ASP A 498 21.26 -40.05 30.23
CA ASP A 498 22.54 -40.73 30.56
C ASP A 498 23.39 -41.50 29.50
N ILE A 499 24.70 -41.25 29.58
CA ILE A 499 25.87 -42.10 29.21
C ILE A 499 26.07 -42.65 27.76
N SER A 500 27.24 -42.27 27.21
CA SER A 500 28.11 -42.98 26.23
C SER A 500 27.85 -43.01 24.71
N SER A 501 28.99 -43.13 24.02
CA SER A 501 29.23 -43.63 22.64
C SER A 501 28.81 -42.81 21.41
N GLU A 502 29.84 -42.16 20.85
CA GLU A 502 30.22 -42.09 19.42
C GLU A 502 29.35 -41.40 18.34
N ASN A 503 30.04 -40.57 17.54
CA ASN A 503 29.82 -40.32 16.10
C ASN A 503 28.39 -40.07 15.56
N GLY A 504 27.94 -38.81 15.60
CA GLY A 504 26.77 -38.33 14.84
C GLY A 504 26.75 -36.82 14.58
N GLN A 505 27.07 -36.38 13.35
CA GLN A 505 27.24 -34.96 13.01
C GLN A 505 25.90 -34.20 12.79
N HIS A 506 25.51 -33.34 13.74
CA HIS A 506 24.35 -32.44 13.58
C HIS A 506 24.73 -31.14 12.84
N LYS A 507 24.16 -30.92 11.65
CA LYS A 507 24.38 -29.72 10.82
C LYS A 507 23.53 -28.51 11.25
N GLY A 508 23.79 -27.99 12.45
CA GLY A 508 23.42 -26.62 12.81
C GLY A 508 24.53 -25.62 12.39
N VAL A 509 24.20 -24.34 12.19
CA VAL A 509 25.21 -23.28 12.06
C VAL A 509 25.80 -22.99 13.45
N LYS A 510 26.80 -23.79 13.84
CA LYS A 510 27.52 -23.60 15.10
C LYS A 510 28.33 -22.31 15.04
N TYR A 511 27.94 -21.32 15.83
CA TYR A 511 28.74 -20.12 16.11
C TYR A 511 29.95 -20.56 16.94
N PRO A 512 31.20 -20.47 16.43
CA PRO A 512 32.35 -21.07 17.10
C PRO A 512 33.15 -20.09 17.97
N PHE A 513 32.68 -18.84 18.12
CA PHE A 513 33.30 -17.78 18.91
C PHE A 513 32.25 -17.02 19.72
N SER A 514 32.64 -16.51 20.88
CA SER A 514 31.80 -15.67 21.75
C SER A 514 31.91 -14.18 21.39
N VAL A 515 31.06 -13.34 22.01
CA VAL A 515 31.33 -11.89 22.11
C VAL A 515 32.52 -11.68 23.05
N ASP A 516 33.28 -10.61 22.83
CA ASP A 516 34.53 -10.24 23.51
C ASP A 516 35.68 -11.25 23.37
N GLU A 517 35.52 -12.27 22.51
CA GLU A 517 36.57 -13.22 22.18
C GLU A 517 37.59 -12.60 21.19
N LYS A 518 38.89 -12.73 21.51
CA LYS A 518 39.98 -12.36 20.61
C LYS A 518 40.19 -13.44 19.54
N VAL A 519 40.23 -13.01 18.28
CA VAL A 519 40.42 -13.86 17.11
C VAL A 519 41.42 -13.23 16.13
N ILE A 520 42.13 -14.07 15.38
CA ILE A 520 42.97 -13.63 14.26
C ILE A 520 42.21 -13.77 12.94
N ILE A 521 42.25 -12.74 12.11
CA ILE A 521 41.61 -12.72 10.80
C ILE A 521 42.48 -13.49 9.81
N ARG A 522 42.08 -14.72 9.49
CA ARG A 522 42.70 -15.58 8.46
C ARG A 522 42.29 -15.23 7.02
N GLY A 523 41.16 -14.53 6.86
CA GLY A 523 40.67 -14.05 5.57
C GLY A 523 40.05 -15.11 4.66
N ASN A 524 39.51 -14.65 3.54
CA ASN A 524 39.04 -15.44 2.39
C ASN A 524 39.06 -14.55 1.13
N ARG A 525 38.66 -15.05 -0.05
CA ARG A 525 38.62 -14.31 -1.33
C ARG A 525 37.73 -13.03 -1.35
N ARG A 526 37.06 -12.69 -0.25
CA ARG A 526 36.24 -11.48 -0.06
C ARG A 526 36.62 -10.68 1.20
N THR A 527 37.68 -11.08 1.91
CA THR A 527 38.26 -10.30 3.02
C THR A 527 39.34 -9.39 2.45
N PRO A 528 39.29 -8.06 2.65
CA PRO A 528 40.35 -7.17 2.16
C PRO A 528 41.69 -7.48 2.83
N ASP A 529 42.76 -7.55 2.05
CA ASP A 529 44.08 -8.02 2.52
C ASP A 529 44.61 -7.19 3.71
N LYS A 530 44.26 -5.90 3.79
CA LYS A 530 44.63 -5.02 4.92
C LYS A 530 44.15 -5.51 6.29
N PHE A 531 43.20 -6.44 6.36
CA PHE A 531 42.72 -7.05 7.60
C PHE A 531 43.33 -8.44 7.86
N VAL A 532 43.95 -9.08 6.87
CA VAL A 532 44.45 -10.45 6.99
C VAL A 532 45.71 -10.48 7.86
N GLY A 533 45.77 -11.43 8.79
CA GLY A 533 46.82 -11.55 9.80
C GLY A 533 46.62 -10.68 11.05
N ARG A 534 45.66 -9.74 11.05
CA ARG A 534 45.41 -8.87 12.22
C ARG A 534 44.61 -9.58 13.31
N GLU A 535 44.91 -9.22 14.56
CA GLU A 535 44.06 -9.55 15.71
C GLU A 535 42.86 -8.59 15.80
N ALA A 536 41.72 -9.15 16.17
CA ALA A 536 40.49 -8.41 16.39
C ALA A 536 39.68 -9.02 17.54
N ILE A 537 38.89 -8.18 18.22
CA ILE A 537 37.91 -8.62 19.22
C ILE A 537 36.51 -8.65 18.59
N ILE A 538 35.71 -9.67 18.90
CA ILE A 538 34.33 -9.79 18.42
C ILE A 538 33.42 -8.90 19.26
N THR A 539 32.81 -7.89 18.64
CA THR A 539 31.94 -6.92 19.32
C THR A 539 30.45 -7.26 19.23
N SER A 540 30.04 -8.07 18.25
CA SER A 540 28.69 -8.66 18.22
C SER A 540 28.59 -9.86 17.28
N GLN A 541 27.67 -10.78 17.58
CA GLN A 541 27.30 -11.87 16.69
C GLN A 541 26.18 -11.40 15.76
N CYS A 542 26.29 -11.71 14.47
CA CYS A 542 25.32 -11.40 13.43
C CYS A 542 24.74 -12.70 12.84
N LEU A 543 23.55 -12.61 12.23
CA LEU A 543 22.87 -13.76 11.63
C LEU A 543 23.77 -14.52 10.61
N ASN A 544 23.50 -15.82 10.43
CA ASN A 544 24.14 -16.70 9.45
C ASN A 544 25.67 -16.87 9.63
N GLY A 545 26.14 -16.84 10.88
CA GLY A 545 27.56 -17.07 11.22
C GLY A 545 28.47 -15.89 10.87
N TRP A 546 27.93 -14.67 10.83
CA TRP A 546 28.70 -13.45 10.70
C TRP A 546 29.02 -12.85 12.07
N TYR A 547 30.11 -12.10 12.15
CA TYR A 547 30.52 -11.36 13.34
C TYR A 547 30.89 -9.93 12.96
N LEU A 548 30.62 -8.98 13.84
CA LEU A 548 31.27 -7.67 13.83
C LEU A 548 32.55 -7.79 14.67
N LEU A 549 33.66 -7.32 14.12
CA LEU A 549 34.97 -7.34 14.75
C LEU A 549 35.53 -5.93 14.79
N LYS A 550 36.30 -5.64 15.84
CA LYS A 550 37.11 -4.42 15.96
C LYS A 550 38.58 -4.82 16.02
N THR A 551 39.41 -4.32 15.10
CA THR A 551 40.85 -4.63 15.08
C THR A 551 41.56 -4.04 16.29
N ILE A 552 42.49 -4.79 16.87
CA ILE A 552 43.21 -4.36 18.09
C ILE A 552 44.29 -3.32 17.77
N ASP A 553 44.91 -3.41 16.59
CA ASP A 553 46.01 -2.53 16.16
C ASP A 553 45.56 -1.13 15.70
N THR A 554 44.36 -1.03 15.15
CA THR A 554 43.88 0.15 14.40
C THR A 554 42.48 0.61 14.79
N GLY A 555 41.75 -0.17 15.58
CA GLY A 555 40.38 0.15 16.02
C GLY A 555 39.32 0.16 14.91
N GLU A 556 39.66 -0.24 13.68
CA GLU A 556 38.71 -0.34 12.56
C GLU A 556 37.66 -1.43 12.82
N ASN A 557 36.41 -1.15 12.47
CA ASN A 557 35.32 -2.13 12.57
C ASN A 557 35.08 -2.81 11.21
N ILE A 558 35.01 -4.15 11.19
CA ILE A 558 34.69 -4.93 9.98
C ILE A 558 33.71 -6.07 10.30
N ARG A 559 32.81 -6.39 9.36
CA ARG A 559 31.97 -7.60 9.41
C ARG A 559 32.61 -8.73 8.60
N LEU A 560 32.86 -9.88 9.22
CA LEU A 560 33.38 -11.08 8.56
C LEU A 560 32.58 -12.33 8.97
N GLN A 561 32.54 -13.33 8.08
CA GLN A 561 31.96 -14.63 8.40
C GLN A 561 32.96 -15.48 9.20
N TYR A 562 32.46 -16.36 10.08
CA TYR A 562 33.26 -17.22 10.97
C TYR A 562 34.41 -17.98 10.29
N ARG A 563 34.28 -18.28 9.00
CA ARG A 563 35.30 -18.99 8.19
C ARG A 563 36.55 -18.15 7.89
N SER A 564 36.48 -16.82 7.98
CA SER A 564 37.63 -15.92 7.86
C SER A 564 38.39 -15.73 9.18
N LEU A 565 37.98 -16.38 10.26
CA LEU A 565 38.46 -16.14 11.63
C LEU A 565 39.10 -17.41 12.22
N ARG A 566 40.00 -17.25 13.19
CA ARG A 566 40.56 -18.34 14.00
C ARG A 566 40.71 -17.86 15.46
N LYS A 567 40.37 -18.73 16.41
CA LYS A 567 40.58 -18.50 17.85
C LYS A 567 42.07 -18.33 18.15
N ILE A 568 42.43 -17.35 18.97
CA ILE A 568 43.79 -17.26 19.53
C ILE A 568 43.90 -18.32 20.64
N GLN A 569 44.90 -19.19 20.53
CA GLN A 569 45.09 -20.31 21.46
C GLN A 569 46.17 -19.94 22.47
N ASN A 570 45.78 -19.65 23.70
CA ASN A 570 46.73 -19.37 24.78
C ASN A 570 47.51 -20.64 25.12
N SER A 571 48.83 -20.59 24.98
CA SER A 571 49.74 -21.69 25.36
C SER A 571 50.67 -21.25 26.49
N GLN A 572 50.08 -20.88 27.64
CA GLN A 572 50.80 -20.55 28.87
C GLN A 572 50.05 -21.02 30.12
N GLU A 573 50.13 -22.31 30.41
CA GLU A 573 49.94 -22.89 31.76
C GLU A 573 51.00 -23.99 31.97
N ALA A 574 52.24 -23.56 32.21
CA ALA A 574 53.35 -24.34 32.74
C ALA A 574 54.56 -23.41 32.96
N GLU A 575 54.68 -22.84 34.16
CA GLU A 575 55.99 -22.40 34.68
C GLU A 575 56.58 -23.47 35.60
N ASP A 576 57.90 -23.35 35.81
CA ASP A 576 58.81 -24.21 36.56
C ASP A 576 59.21 -25.55 35.89
N GLY A 577 60.51 -25.87 35.95
CA GLY A 577 61.13 -26.92 35.14
C GLY A 577 62.63 -26.84 34.85
N GLY A 578 63.43 -26.09 35.62
CA GLY A 578 64.89 -26.35 35.73
C GLY A 578 65.88 -25.62 34.81
N LEU A 579 66.54 -24.61 35.38
CA LEU A 579 68.01 -24.44 35.43
C LEU A 579 68.88 -24.62 34.14
N SER A 580 69.10 -23.51 33.45
CA SER A 580 70.42 -22.87 33.21
C SER A 580 71.65 -23.63 32.63
N LEU A 581 72.12 -23.12 31.47
CA LEU A 581 73.55 -22.97 31.03
C LEU A 581 74.37 -24.24 30.69
N PRO A 582 75.56 -24.12 30.04
CA PRO A 582 76.11 -23.07 29.14
C PRO A 582 76.26 -23.60 27.68
N VAL A 583 76.26 -22.82 26.59
CA VAL A 583 77.23 -21.79 26.09
C VAL A 583 78.64 -22.34 25.73
N ARG A 584 79.14 -21.94 24.53
CA ARG A 584 80.47 -22.19 23.90
C ARG A 584 80.74 -23.61 23.32
N ASN A 585 81.50 -23.78 22.23
CA ASN A 585 81.85 -22.87 21.11
C ASN A 585 82.46 -23.66 19.91
N SER A 586 82.44 -23.06 18.72
CA SER A 586 83.44 -23.19 17.63
C SER A 586 83.77 -24.56 17.01
N SER A 587 83.47 -24.65 15.70
CA SER A 587 84.29 -25.26 14.62
C SER A 587 84.86 -26.68 14.77
N SER A 588 84.23 -27.62 14.07
CA SER A 588 84.80 -28.26 12.87
C SER A 588 83.68 -28.60 11.89
#